data_AF-A0A968DX62-F1
#
_entry.id   AF-A0A968DX62-F1
#
_cell.length_a   1.000
_cell.length_b   1.000
_cell.length_c   1.000
_cell.angle_alpha   90.00
_cell.angle_beta   90.00
_cell.angle_gamma   90.00
#
_symmetry.space_group_name_H-M   'P 1'
#
loop_
_entity.id
_entity.type
_entity.pdbx_description
1 polymer ?
#
loop_
_entity_poly.entity_id
_entity_poly.type
_entity_poly.pdbx_seq_one_letter_code
_entity_poly.pdbx_strand_id
1 'polypeptide(L)'
;WEHPSSILKANEDAIEITEGETATFEIGISQPPEAPLGVTVMTSDPESLWLVGADTNGILQHIFDQQNWNERIMITVAAPKDVSVEWFPEPPPFESPPGSDDFPSLEPVPGLLDTIFPPYSRLVNKVRLASYITDDPCDGFVLPVTIVKGGCGGRGFTFGDLNRDCITDTRDFAFFANRWLVSTQPAFDITFDGDFLDRGVGTATIGDATYDAGSGVWTIKADGHDVWDTTDGFHYAYKPIAKSVHTQLTANVRTLEDTHIWAKAGIMFRDELTPDSAHAMIVVTPLRGVAFQWRQWKGHITQSIQYGPVAHLKAPISLRLEIRDNIATGYYYQGDGWKELGRAEVSFDPQVPTDHMGMIASSHVQGILTTATFDTKLVGD
;
A
#
# COMPACT_ATOMS: atom_id res chain seq x y z
N TRP A 1 5.76 2.06 -21.50
CA TRP A 1 4.50 1.78 -22.23
C TRP A 1 3.65 0.72 -21.52
N GLU A 2 2.39 1.09 -21.20
CA GLU A 2 1.27 0.27 -20.68
C GLU A 2 1.18 -0.01 -19.16
N HIS A 3 0.37 0.82 -18.46
CA HIS A 3 -0.43 0.38 -17.32
C HIS A 3 -1.78 -0.13 -17.85
N PRO A 4 -2.23 -1.34 -17.51
CA PRO A 4 -3.39 -2.00 -18.15
C PRO A 4 -4.77 -1.38 -17.83
N SER A 5 -4.81 -0.26 -17.11
CA SER A 5 -6.06 0.37 -16.65
C SER A 5 -6.10 1.90 -16.80
N SER A 6 -5.01 2.55 -17.27
CA SER A 6 -5.00 4.02 -17.40
C SER A 6 -5.25 4.46 -18.86
N ILE A 7 -6.35 5.18 -19.08
CA ILE A 7 -6.69 5.80 -20.37
C ILE A 7 -5.66 6.91 -20.74
N LEU A 8 -5.03 7.53 -19.74
CA LEU A 8 -3.95 8.52 -19.89
C LEU A 8 -2.58 7.87 -20.09
N LYS A 9 -1.79 8.42 -21.02
CA LYS A 9 -0.46 7.95 -21.41
C LYS A 9 0.52 9.12 -21.61
N ALA A 10 1.80 8.86 -21.36
CA ALA A 10 2.92 9.69 -21.81
C ALA A 10 3.73 8.95 -22.88
N ASN A 11 4.41 9.68 -23.76
CA ASN A 11 5.30 9.09 -24.77
C ASN A 11 6.62 8.57 -24.19
N GLU A 12 7.05 9.13 -23.06
CA GLU A 12 8.27 8.75 -22.33
C GLU A 12 7.94 8.04 -21.01
N ASP A 13 8.79 7.09 -20.60
CA ASP A 13 8.70 6.42 -19.30
C ASP A 13 9.60 7.10 -18.24
N ALA A 14 10.53 7.98 -18.66
CA ALA A 14 11.34 8.87 -17.83
C ALA A 14 11.94 9.99 -18.68
N ILE A 15 12.31 11.11 -18.07
CA ILE A 15 12.96 12.24 -18.75
C ILE A 15 14.31 12.54 -18.09
N GLU A 16 15.36 12.69 -18.90
CA GLU A 16 16.62 13.26 -18.43
C GLU A 16 16.68 14.73 -18.85
N ILE A 17 16.99 15.61 -17.90
CA ILE A 17 17.11 17.06 -18.13
C ILE A 17 18.42 17.55 -17.54
N THR A 18 19.13 18.40 -18.28
CA THR A 18 20.33 19.06 -17.76
C THR A 18 19.92 20.30 -16.96
N GLU A 19 20.63 20.59 -15.89
CA GLU A 19 20.49 21.87 -15.18
C GLU A 19 20.64 23.06 -16.15
N GLY A 20 19.72 24.01 -16.08
CA GLY A 20 19.65 25.17 -16.97
C GLY A 20 18.96 24.92 -18.32
N GLU A 21 18.51 23.70 -18.58
CA GLU A 21 17.81 23.33 -19.81
C GLU A 21 16.32 23.04 -19.57
N THR A 22 15.60 22.80 -20.67
CA THR A 22 14.22 22.34 -20.67
C THR A 22 14.12 21.00 -21.39
N ALA A 23 13.16 20.18 -20.98
CA ALA A 23 12.79 18.96 -21.66
C ALA A 23 11.28 18.93 -21.88
N THR A 24 10.84 18.39 -23.01
CA THR A 24 9.41 18.33 -23.35
C THR A 24 9.01 16.89 -23.61
N PHE A 25 7.83 16.51 -23.14
CA PHE A 25 7.21 15.23 -23.39
C PHE A 25 5.74 15.40 -23.76
N GLU A 26 5.16 14.37 -24.37
CA GLU A 26 3.77 14.36 -24.81
C GLU A 26 2.92 13.56 -23.85
N ILE A 27 1.73 14.08 -23.55
CA ILE A 27 0.66 13.35 -22.89
C ILE A 27 -0.57 13.28 -23.79
N GLY A 28 -1.34 12.19 -23.65
CA GLY A 28 -2.59 12.01 -24.39
C GLY A 28 -3.39 10.83 -23.86
N ILE A 29 -4.57 10.59 -24.43
CA ILE A 29 -5.42 9.45 -24.08
C ILE A 29 -5.55 8.44 -25.24
N SER A 30 -5.77 7.17 -24.90
CA SER A 30 -5.82 6.07 -25.87
C SER A 30 -7.18 5.81 -26.49
N GLN A 31 -8.24 6.36 -25.91
CA GLN A 31 -9.62 6.23 -26.40
C GLN A 31 -10.44 7.47 -26.02
N PRO A 32 -11.54 7.77 -26.74
CA PRO A 32 -12.44 8.85 -26.38
C PRO A 32 -13.02 8.63 -24.97
N PRO A 33 -13.07 9.65 -24.10
CA PRO A 33 -13.62 9.50 -22.77
C PRO A 33 -15.16 9.57 -22.82
N GLU A 34 -15.83 8.83 -21.93
CA GLU A 34 -17.31 8.81 -21.85
C GLU A 34 -17.87 10.14 -21.32
N ALA A 35 -17.09 10.87 -20.52
CA ALA A 35 -17.36 12.23 -20.02
C ALA A 35 -16.07 13.07 -20.06
N PRO A 36 -16.13 14.42 -20.01
CA PRO A 36 -14.93 15.25 -20.00
C PRO A 36 -13.96 14.84 -18.89
N LEU A 37 -12.71 14.59 -19.26
CA LEU A 37 -11.64 14.11 -18.40
C LEU A 37 -10.68 15.25 -18.07
N GLY A 38 -10.70 15.70 -16.81
CA GLY A 38 -9.73 16.67 -16.30
C GLY A 38 -8.38 16.01 -16.03
N VAL A 39 -7.31 16.59 -16.57
CA VAL A 39 -5.92 16.16 -16.33
C VAL A 39 -5.19 17.29 -15.63
N THR A 40 -4.49 16.94 -14.55
CA THR A 40 -3.66 17.86 -13.79
C THR A 40 -2.23 17.35 -13.76
N VAL A 41 -1.30 18.22 -14.11
CA VAL A 41 0.14 17.99 -14.13
C VAL A 41 0.78 18.87 -13.05
N MET A 42 1.59 18.24 -12.20
CA MET A 42 2.27 18.92 -11.10
C MET A 42 3.65 18.28 -10.87
N THR A 43 4.60 19.05 -10.34
CA THR A 43 5.92 18.52 -9.92
C THR A 43 5.86 18.11 -8.45
N SER A 44 6.64 17.10 -8.06
CA SER A 44 6.82 16.75 -6.63
C SER A 44 7.82 17.66 -5.92
N ASP A 45 8.57 18.44 -6.69
CA ASP A 45 9.59 19.36 -6.25
C ASP A 45 9.50 20.66 -7.08
N PRO A 46 8.61 21.58 -6.69
CA PRO A 46 8.43 22.86 -7.38
C PRO A 46 9.59 23.83 -7.17
N GLU A 47 10.51 23.55 -6.23
CA GLU A 47 11.70 24.39 -6.00
C GLU A 47 12.77 24.09 -7.05
N SER A 48 12.92 22.81 -7.43
CA SER A 48 13.95 22.38 -8.40
C SER A 48 13.42 22.12 -9.82
N LEU A 49 12.11 21.99 -10.03
CA LEU A 49 11.50 21.74 -11.34
C LEU A 49 10.28 22.61 -11.59
N TRP A 50 10.27 23.31 -12.72
CA TRP A 50 9.17 24.19 -13.10
C TRP A 50 8.43 23.65 -14.32
N LEU A 51 7.10 23.66 -14.26
CA LEU A 51 6.25 23.41 -15.43
C LEU A 51 6.08 24.71 -16.20
N VAL A 52 6.52 24.73 -17.45
CA VAL A 52 6.40 25.91 -18.30
C VAL A 52 4.93 26.14 -18.63
N GLY A 53 4.41 27.32 -18.27
CA GLY A 53 3.00 27.68 -18.50
C GLY A 53 2.03 27.19 -17.42
N ALA A 54 2.54 26.69 -16.29
CA ALA A 54 1.73 26.41 -15.11
C ALA A 54 1.21 27.70 -14.45
N ASP A 55 0.14 27.55 -13.65
CA ASP A 55 -0.45 28.63 -12.86
C ASP A 55 0.46 29.06 -11.69
N THR A 56 -0.02 30.00 -10.86
CA THR A 56 0.72 30.49 -9.69
C THR A 56 0.97 29.43 -8.62
N ASN A 57 0.31 28.27 -8.70
CA ASN A 57 0.49 27.14 -7.81
C ASN A 57 1.41 26.07 -8.40
N GLY A 58 1.99 26.31 -9.59
CA GLY A 58 2.85 25.34 -10.28
C GLY A 58 2.06 24.18 -10.90
N ILE A 59 0.77 24.39 -11.17
CA ILE A 59 -0.14 23.38 -11.72
C ILE A 59 -0.46 23.68 -13.18
N LEU A 60 -0.43 22.66 -14.04
CA LEU A 60 -0.93 22.73 -15.41
C LEU A 60 -2.16 21.83 -15.55
N GLN A 61 -3.25 22.40 -16.06
CA GLN A 61 -4.52 21.69 -16.24
C GLN A 61 -4.89 21.58 -17.71
N HIS A 62 -5.50 20.45 -18.07
CA HIS A 62 -6.06 20.21 -19.40
C HIS A 62 -7.34 19.39 -19.30
N ILE A 63 -8.23 19.49 -20.29
CA ILE A 63 -9.48 18.70 -20.32
C ILE A 63 -9.57 17.99 -21.66
N PHE A 64 -9.66 16.66 -21.63
CA PHE A 64 -9.99 15.85 -22.79
C PHE A 64 -11.49 15.57 -22.86
N ASP A 65 -12.09 15.72 -24.04
CA ASP A 65 -13.49 15.46 -24.33
C ASP A 65 -13.63 14.66 -25.64
N GLN A 66 -14.87 14.41 -26.07
CA GLN A 66 -15.13 13.62 -27.29
C GLN A 66 -14.60 14.26 -28.59
N GLN A 67 -14.28 15.56 -28.60
CA GLN A 67 -13.81 16.29 -29.77
C GLN A 67 -12.27 16.38 -29.82
N ASN A 68 -11.61 16.53 -28.67
CA ASN A 68 -10.16 16.74 -28.58
C ASN A 68 -9.38 15.54 -28.00
N TRP A 69 -10.02 14.39 -27.72
CA TRP A 69 -9.36 13.21 -27.13
C TRP A 69 -8.12 12.71 -27.90
N ASN A 70 -8.08 12.95 -29.22
CA ASN A 70 -6.98 12.53 -30.08
C ASN A 70 -5.83 13.54 -30.12
N GLU A 71 -5.97 14.69 -29.46
CA GLU A 71 -4.89 15.67 -29.33
C GLU A 71 -3.75 15.13 -28.46
N ARG A 72 -2.57 15.72 -28.63
CA ARG A 72 -1.39 15.45 -27.82
C ARG A 72 -0.96 16.76 -27.18
N ILE A 73 -0.82 16.75 -25.87
CA ILE A 73 -0.45 17.92 -25.10
C ILE A 73 1.03 17.85 -24.80
N MET A 74 1.76 18.88 -25.23
CA MET A 74 3.18 19.02 -24.94
C MET A 74 3.33 19.59 -23.53
N ILE A 75 4.01 18.86 -22.65
CA ILE A 75 4.40 19.31 -21.33
C ILE A 75 5.89 19.62 -21.35
N THR A 76 6.24 20.87 -21.09
CA THR A 76 7.64 21.30 -20.97
C THR A 76 8.00 21.49 -19.50
N VAL A 77 9.04 20.79 -19.07
CA VAL A 77 9.65 20.90 -17.76
C VAL A 77 10.95 21.66 -17.90
N ALA A 78 11.21 22.60 -17.00
CA ALA A 78 12.47 23.31 -16.88
C ALA A 78 13.18 22.89 -15.59
N ALA A 79 14.49 22.65 -15.68
CA ALA A 79 15.39 22.56 -14.54
C ALA A 79 16.13 23.90 -14.48
N PRO A 80 15.69 24.86 -13.65
CA PRO A 80 16.36 26.16 -13.58
C PRO A 80 17.82 25.97 -13.16
N LYS A 81 18.70 26.82 -13.70
CA LYS A 81 20.07 26.91 -13.22
C LYS A 81 20.06 27.57 -11.85
N ASP A 82 20.86 27.06 -10.92
CA ASP A 82 21.05 27.74 -9.65
C ASP A 82 21.57 29.16 -9.90
N VAL A 83 20.85 30.14 -9.37
CA VAL A 83 21.39 31.50 -9.28
C VAL A 83 22.43 31.43 -8.17
N SER A 84 23.69 31.23 -8.54
CA SER A 84 24.78 31.47 -7.61
C SER A 84 24.63 32.91 -7.12
N VAL A 85 24.26 33.09 -5.85
CA VAL A 85 24.38 34.38 -5.20
C VAL A 85 25.88 34.68 -5.25
N GLU A 86 26.29 35.56 -6.16
CA GLU A 86 27.63 36.13 -6.10
C GLU A 86 27.74 36.74 -4.71
N TRP A 87 28.49 36.08 -3.83
CA TRP A 87 28.86 36.64 -2.55
C TRP A 87 29.43 38.02 -2.83
N PHE A 88 28.76 39.05 -2.34
CA PHE A 88 29.33 40.38 -2.26
C PHE A 88 30.73 40.24 -1.65
N PRO A 89 31.76 40.89 -2.23
CA PRO A 89 33.12 40.75 -1.73
C PRO A 89 33.13 41.06 -0.23
N GLU A 90 33.75 40.17 0.55
CA GLU A 90 33.85 40.33 1.99
C GLU A 90 34.33 41.76 2.31
N PRO A 91 33.75 42.42 3.32
CA PRO A 91 34.31 43.68 3.78
C PRO A 91 35.80 43.46 4.11
N PRO A 92 36.67 44.42 3.80
CA PRO A 92 38.12 44.24 3.95
C PRO A 92 38.46 43.76 5.36
N PRO A 93 39.45 42.84 5.49
CA PRO A 93 39.77 42.25 6.77
C PRO A 93 40.09 43.33 7.79
N PHE A 94 39.51 43.21 8.98
CA PHE A 94 39.91 43.99 10.14
C PHE A 94 41.40 43.72 10.37
N GLU A 95 42.24 44.75 10.24
CA GLU A 95 43.65 44.65 10.62
C GLU A 95 43.73 44.27 12.11
N SER A 96 44.20 43.07 12.38
CA SER A 96 44.61 42.67 13.72
C SER A 96 45.82 43.53 14.13
N PRO A 97 45.86 44.06 15.37
CA PRO A 97 47.01 44.83 15.84
C PRO A 97 48.27 43.95 15.87
N PRO A 98 49.46 44.55 15.69
CA PRO A 98 50.68 43.79 15.46
C PRO A 98 51.13 43.06 16.72
N GLY A 99 51.29 41.74 16.63
CA GLY A 99 52.02 40.94 17.60
C GLY A 99 51.37 39.60 17.95
N SER A 100 51.64 38.57 17.16
CA SER A 100 51.89 37.19 17.62
C SER A 100 52.16 36.28 16.42
N ASP A 101 53.43 36.27 15.99
CA ASP A 101 54.00 35.14 15.27
C ASP A 101 54.04 33.94 16.23
N ASP A 102 53.34 32.84 15.91
CA ASP A 102 53.77 31.46 16.17
C ASP A 102 52.65 30.45 15.85
N PHE A 103 52.57 30.00 14.61
CA PHE A 103 52.09 28.65 14.29
C PHE A 103 52.90 28.08 13.11
N PRO A 104 53.46 26.87 13.22
CA PRO A 104 54.26 26.30 12.15
C PRO A 104 53.37 25.90 10.96
N SER A 105 53.82 26.23 9.75
CA SER A 105 53.21 25.81 8.49
C SER A 105 53.25 24.28 8.37
N LEU A 106 52.09 23.63 8.37
CA LEU A 106 51.96 22.25 7.94
C LEU A 106 51.90 22.24 6.40
N GLU A 107 52.95 21.72 5.76
CA GLU A 107 52.91 21.42 4.33
C GLU A 107 51.91 20.29 4.04
N PRO A 108 51.21 20.32 2.89
CA PRO A 108 50.26 19.28 2.53
C PRO A 108 50.99 17.99 2.13
N VAL A 109 50.63 16.87 2.77
CA VAL A 109 51.07 15.53 2.37
C VAL A 109 50.39 15.17 1.02
N PRO A 110 51.13 14.90 -0.06
CA PRO A 110 50.55 14.46 -1.33
C PRO A 110 50.25 12.96 -1.26
N GLY A 111 48.99 12.54 -1.47
CA GLY A 111 48.66 11.12 -1.60
C GLY A 111 47.24 10.67 -1.21
N LEU A 112 46.28 11.58 -1.03
CA LEU A 112 44.91 11.20 -0.62
C LEU A 112 43.82 11.81 -1.51
N LEU A 113 44.02 11.83 -2.83
CA LEU A 113 43.06 12.46 -3.77
C LEU A 113 42.31 11.51 -4.71
N ASP A 114 42.56 10.19 -4.71
CA ASP A 114 41.99 9.30 -5.74
C ASP A 114 41.09 8.15 -5.23
N THR A 115 40.55 8.19 -4.01
CA THR A 115 39.72 7.06 -3.50
C THR A 115 38.35 7.39 -2.91
N ILE A 116 37.87 8.64 -2.95
CA ILE A 116 36.52 8.96 -2.44
C ILE A 116 35.79 9.98 -3.33
N PHE A 117 35.57 9.66 -4.60
CA PHE A 117 34.50 10.32 -5.38
C PHE A 117 33.95 9.32 -6.40
N PRO A 118 32.71 8.79 -6.26
CA PRO A 118 32.03 8.26 -7.42
C PRO A 118 31.75 9.42 -8.38
N PRO A 119 31.90 9.24 -9.69
CA PRO A 119 31.57 10.28 -10.65
C PRO A 119 30.03 10.36 -10.79
N TYR A 120 29.52 11.59 -10.84
CA TYR A 120 28.11 11.96 -11.12
C TYR A 120 27.09 11.71 -9.98
N SER A 121 26.85 12.74 -9.16
CA SER A 121 25.62 12.83 -8.37
C SER A 121 24.43 13.10 -9.30
N ARG A 122 23.58 12.08 -9.53
CA ARG A 122 22.28 12.22 -10.20
C ARG A 122 21.22 12.48 -9.14
N LEU A 123 20.46 13.57 -9.27
CA LEU A 123 19.25 13.81 -8.47
C LEU A 123 18.04 13.28 -9.25
N VAL A 124 17.17 12.52 -8.58
CA VAL A 124 15.97 11.94 -9.19
C VAL A 124 14.75 12.65 -8.62
N ASN A 125 14.19 13.57 -9.40
CA ASN A 125 12.94 14.28 -9.11
C ASN A 125 11.75 13.59 -9.82
N LYS A 126 10.51 13.96 -9.49
CA LYS A 126 9.30 13.31 -10.04
C LYS A 126 8.29 14.34 -10.56
N VAL A 127 7.68 14.04 -11.71
CA VAL A 127 6.48 14.74 -12.21
C VAL A 127 5.29 13.81 -12.02
N ARG A 128 4.22 14.29 -11.40
CA ARG A 128 2.98 13.52 -11.19
C ARG A 128 1.95 13.93 -12.23
N LEU A 129 1.40 12.93 -12.92
CA LEU A 129 0.32 13.09 -13.90
C LEU A 129 -0.94 12.48 -13.32
N ALA A 130 -1.91 13.32 -12.94
CA ALA A 130 -3.19 12.88 -12.41
C ALA A 130 -4.29 13.07 -13.46
N SER A 131 -5.10 12.03 -13.69
CA SER A 131 -6.33 12.11 -14.48
C SER A 131 -7.53 11.94 -13.54
N TYR A 132 -8.36 12.98 -13.44
CA TYR A 132 -9.59 12.97 -12.66
C TYR A 132 -10.70 12.29 -13.48
N ILE A 133 -10.81 10.96 -13.38
CA ILE A 133 -12.02 10.23 -13.82
C ILE A 133 -13.02 10.08 -12.64
N THR A 134 -12.57 10.25 -11.39
CA THR A 134 -13.30 9.81 -10.18
C THR A 134 -13.31 10.82 -9.03
N ASP A 135 -12.94 12.09 -9.24
CA ASP A 135 -12.67 13.09 -8.18
C ASP A 135 -11.53 12.69 -7.20
N ASP A 136 -10.77 11.62 -7.48
CA ASP A 136 -9.64 11.18 -6.65
C ASP A 136 -8.28 11.58 -7.29
N PRO A 137 -7.50 12.48 -6.65
CA PRO A 137 -6.15 12.86 -7.12
C PRO A 137 -5.11 11.72 -7.02
N CYS A 138 -5.48 10.55 -6.52
CA CYS A 138 -4.62 9.37 -6.43
C CYS A 138 -4.65 8.43 -7.64
N ASP A 139 -5.57 8.59 -8.60
CA ASP A 139 -5.69 7.76 -9.82
C ASP A 139 -4.68 8.10 -10.94
N GLY A 140 -3.57 8.75 -10.58
CA GLY A 140 -2.51 9.18 -11.50
C GLY A 140 -1.27 8.27 -11.54
N PHE A 141 -0.44 8.41 -12.57
CA PHE A 141 0.88 7.78 -12.64
C PHE A 141 2.01 8.81 -12.46
N VAL A 142 3.21 8.34 -12.13
CA VAL A 142 4.39 9.18 -11.89
C VAL A 142 5.38 9.01 -13.02
N LEU A 143 5.85 10.12 -13.60
CA LEU A 143 6.92 10.16 -14.58
C LEU A 143 8.22 10.62 -13.88
N PRO A 144 9.26 9.76 -13.77
CA PRO A 144 10.54 10.15 -13.20
C PRO A 144 11.26 11.19 -14.06
N VAL A 145 11.87 12.19 -13.42
CA VAL A 145 12.74 13.18 -14.06
C VAL A 145 14.11 13.14 -13.40
N THR A 146 15.13 12.73 -14.15
CA THR A 146 16.52 12.73 -13.67
C THR A 146 17.19 14.03 -14.08
N ILE A 147 17.69 14.79 -13.10
CA ILE A 147 18.51 15.96 -13.39
C ILE A 147 19.96 15.51 -13.51
N VAL A 148 20.54 15.73 -14.68
CA VAL A 148 21.94 15.41 -14.96
C VAL A 148 22.77 16.69 -14.85
N LYS A 149 23.84 16.66 -14.04
CA LYS A 149 24.77 17.78 -13.95
C LYS A 149 25.51 17.96 -15.28
N GLY A 150 25.28 19.08 -15.94
CA GLY A 150 25.96 19.46 -17.18
C GLY A 150 27.37 19.98 -16.95
N GLY A 151 28.35 19.09 -16.75
CA GLY A 151 29.79 19.42 -16.88
C GLY A 151 30.39 20.35 -15.80
N CYS A 152 31.65 20.11 -15.46
CA CYS A 152 32.31 20.69 -14.29
C CYS A 152 32.82 22.12 -14.49
N GLY A 153 32.56 23.01 -13.52
CA GLY A 153 33.20 24.32 -13.48
C GLY A 153 32.79 25.24 -12.34
N GLY A 154 32.53 24.69 -11.13
CA GLY A 154 32.17 25.49 -9.95
C GLY A 154 31.65 24.57 -8.86
N ARG A 155 32.04 24.86 -7.62
CA ARG A 155 31.82 24.04 -6.41
C ARG A 155 30.41 23.45 -6.39
N GLY A 156 30.32 22.12 -6.39
CA GLY A 156 29.05 21.40 -6.31
C GLY A 156 28.40 21.55 -4.95
N PHE A 157 27.21 20.95 -4.80
CA PHE A 157 26.49 20.80 -3.54
C PHE A 157 27.46 20.64 -2.38
N THR A 158 27.62 21.70 -1.59
CA THR A 158 28.44 21.62 -0.38
C THR A 158 27.51 21.21 0.76
N PHE A 159 28.05 20.64 1.83
CA PHE A 159 27.31 20.22 3.02
C PHE A 159 26.38 21.29 3.66
N GLY A 160 26.33 22.52 3.11
CA GLY A 160 25.40 23.59 3.47
C GLY A 160 24.07 23.61 2.68
N ASP A 161 23.84 22.70 1.72
CA ASP A 161 22.56 22.57 0.99
C ASP A 161 21.57 21.57 1.63
N LEU A 162 21.98 20.97 2.76
CA LEU A 162 21.05 20.36 3.72
C LEU A 162 20.81 21.41 4.82
N ASN A 163 19.54 21.72 5.09
CA ASN A 163 19.18 22.75 6.06
C ASN A 163 19.79 22.52 7.46
N ARG A 164 19.97 23.64 8.16
CA ARG A 164 20.82 23.88 9.33
C ARG A 164 20.19 23.38 10.64
N ASP A 165 19.68 22.16 10.65
CA ASP A 165 18.83 21.66 11.74
C ASP A 165 19.35 20.35 12.34
N CYS A 166 20.29 19.64 11.70
CA CYS A 166 20.72 18.28 12.13
C CYS A 166 19.55 17.32 12.44
N ILE A 167 18.39 17.57 11.84
CA ILE A 167 17.28 16.64 11.74
C ILE A 167 17.34 16.12 10.31
N THR A 168 17.38 14.80 10.13
CA THR A 168 17.09 14.21 8.83
C THR A 168 15.63 14.52 8.52
N ASP A 169 15.37 15.61 7.79
CA ASP A 169 14.04 15.80 7.21
C ASP A 169 13.92 14.80 6.07
N THR A 170 13.18 13.73 6.34
CA THR A 170 13.00 12.60 5.44
C THR A 170 12.21 13.05 4.22
N ARG A 171 12.89 13.56 3.19
CA ARG A 171 12.35 13.66 1.83
C ARG A 171 13.17 12.93 0.76
N ASP A 172 14.30 12.35 1.11
CA ASP A 172 15.11 11.48 0.25
C ASP A 172 14.97 9.99 0.59
N PHE A 173 13.73 9.50 0.74
CA PHE A 173 13.46 8.06 0.68
C PHE A 173 12.82 7.71 -0.66
N ALA A 174 13.65 7.34 -1.64
CA ALA A 174 13.21 6.56 -2.77
C ALA A 174 13.28 5.07 -2.40
N PHE A 175 12.12 4.43 -2.18
CA PHE A 175 12.04 2.98 -2.26
C PHE A 175 12.25 2.57 -3.72
N PHE A 176 13.43 2.02 -4.03
CA PHE A 176 13.62 1.23 -5.23
C PHE A 176 12.93 -0.10 -5.00
N ALA A 177 11.76 -0.29 -5.61
CA ALA A 177 11.21 -1.60 -5.80
C ALA A 177 11.31 -1.92 -7.29
N ASN A 178 11.99 -3.02 -7.63
CA ASN A 178 12.00 -3.59 -8.99
C ASN A 178 10.65 -4.29 -9.30
N ARG A 179 9.59 -3.87 -8.59
CA ARG A 179 8.18 -4.26 -8.61
C ARG A 179 7.38 -3.07 -8.05
N TRP A 180 6.10 -2.99 -8.43
CA TRP A 180 5.17 -1.90 -8.14
C TRP A 180 5.28 -1.29 -6.73
N LEU A 181 5.27 0.05 -6.68
CA LEU A 181 5.03 0.81 -5.45
C LEU A 181 3.62 0.45 -4.95
N VAL A 182 3.57 -0.32 -3.87
CA VAL A 182 2.35 -0.65 -3.14
C VAL A 182 1.71 0.66 -2.70
N SER A 183 0.46 0.87 -3.12
CA SER A 183 -0.41 1.86 -2.52
C SER A 183 -0.48 1.54 -1.02
N THR A 184 0.10 2.41 -0.19
CA THR A 184 -0.29 2.49 1.21
C THR A 184 -1.63 3.20 1.29
N GLN A 185 -2.66 2.63 0.65
CA GLN A 185 -3.95 2.71 1.30
C GLN A 185 -3.72 2.12 2.69
N PRO A 186 -4.08 2.80 3.79
CA PRO A 186 -4.29 2.07 5.03
C PRO A 186 -5.23 0.93 4.68
N ALA A 187 -4.97 -0.24 5.25
CA ALA A 187 -5.91 -1.33 5.09
C ALA A 187 -7.30 -0.80 5.43
N PHE A 188 -8.30 -1.06 4.59
CA PHE A 188 -9.66 -0.71 4.96
C PHE A 188 -10.02 -1.57 6.17
N ASP A 189 -9.88 -1.01 7.36
CA ASP A 189 -10.23 -1.68 8.61
C ASP A 189 -11.75 -1.76 8.69
N ILE A 190 -12.28 -2.94 8.38
CA ILE A 190 -13.71 -3.18 8.54
C ILE A 190 -14.03 -3.20 10.03
N THR A 191 -14.81 -2.21 10.47
CA THR A 191 -15.36 -2.18 11.82
C THR A 191 -16.61 -3.06 11.90
N PHE A 192 -16.67 -3.96 12.89
CA PHE A 192 -17.84 -4.81 13.16
C PHE A 192 -18.94 -4.04 13.93
N ASP A 193 -19.57 -3.10 13.24
CA ASP A 193 -20.56 -2.15 13.78
C ASP A 193 -22.03 -2.63 13.80
N GLY A 194 -22.31 -3.83 13.27
CA GLY A 194 -23.66 -4.39 13.20
C GLY A 194 -24.24 -4.51 11.80
N ASP A 195 -23.64 -3.87 10.79
CA ASP A 195 -24.16 -3.85 9.42
C ASP A 195 -23.70 -5.05 8.57
N PHE A 196 -23.64 -6.24 9.17
CA PHE A 196 -23.23 -7.47 8.48
C PHE A 196 -24.46 -8.26 8.03
N LEU A 197 -24.40 -8.79 6.81
CA LEU A 197 -25.32 -9.81 6.33
C LEU A 197 -24.94 -11.16 6.93
N ASP A 198 -25.87 -12.10 7.00
CA ASP A 198 -25.57 -13.45 7.45
C ASP A 198 -26.16 -14.53 6.53
N ARG A 199 -25.43 -15.64 6.38
CA ARG A 199 -25.92 -16.84 5.68
C ARG A 199 -25.10 -18.09 5.97
N GLY A 200 -25.73 -19.24 5.77
CA GLY A 200 -25.02 -20.51 5.56
C GLY A 200 -24.38 -20.58 4.16
N VAL A 201 -23.20 -21.19 4.09
CA VAL A 201 -22.48 -21.49 2.86
C VAL A 201 -22.29 -23.00 2.72
N GLY A 202 -22.65 -23.51 1.52
CA GLY A 202 -22.50 -24.91 1.15
C GLY A 202 -23.24 -25.89 2.05
N THR A 203 -22.52 -26.74 2.78
CA THR A 203 -23.15 -27.80 3.59
C THR A 203 -23.81 -27.27 4.87
N ALA A 204 -23.57 -26.01 5.25
CA ALA A 204 -24.25 -25.37 6.37
C ALA A 204 -25.68 -25.00 5.97
N THR A 205 -26.65 -25.56 6.70
CA THR A 205 -28.09 -25.41 6.40
C THR A 205 -28.89 -24.82 7.55
N ILE A 206 -28.28 -24.73 8.74
CA ILE A 206 -28.90 -24.16 9.94
C ILE A 206 -27.88 -23.27 10.67
N GLY A 207 -28.32 -22.13 11.13
CA GLY A 207 -27.45 -21.15 11.76
C GLY A 207 -27.99 -19.74 11.60
N ASP A 208 -27.41 -18.84 12.37
CA ASP A 208 -27.74 -17.42 12.38
C ASP A 208 -26.55 -16.64 12.93
N ALA A 209 -26.45 -15.36 12.54
CA ALA A 209 -25.56 -14.41 13.20
C ALA A 209 -26.37 -13.25 13.77
N THR A 210 -26.08 -12.90 15.03
CA THR A 210 -26.74 -11.79 15.73
C THR A 210 -25.72 -10.87 16.35
N TYR A 211 -25.98 -9.57 16.30
CA TYR A 211 -25.18 -8.53 16.93
C TYR A 211 -25.94 -7.86 18.07
N ASP A 212 -25.31 -7.78 19.24
CA ASP A 212 -25.81 -7.00 20.36
C ASP A 212 -25.06 -5.67 20.45
N ALA A 213 -25.70 -4.59 19.98
CA ALA A 213 -25.15 -3.24 20.01
C ALA A 213 -24.88 -2.71 21.44
N GLY A 214 -25.55 -3.26 22.46
CA GLY A 214 -25.33 -2.87 23.86
C GLY A 214 -24.00 -3.40 24.42
N SER A 215 -23.56 -4.56 23.95
CA SER A 215 -22.31 -5.19 24.38
C SER A 215 -21.19 -5.16 23.33
N GLY A 216 -21.50 -4.84 22.07
CA GLY A 216 -20.56 -4.88 20.95
C GLY A 216 -20.14 -6.31 20.57
N VAL A 217 -20.99 -7.30 20.86
CA VAL A 217 -20.68 -8.72 20.68
C VAL A 217 -21.48 -9.30 19.53
N TRP A 218 -20.79 -9.99 18.64
CA TRP A 218 -21.38 -10.88 17.65
C TRP A 218 -21.50 -12.29 18.20
N THR A 219 -22.63 -12.94 17.96
CA THR A 219 -22.84 -14.37 18.22
C THR A 219 -23.19 -15.04 16.91
N ILE A 220 -22.42 -16.07 16.53
CA ILE A 220 -22.67 -16.88 15.34
C ILE A 220 -22.95 -18.30 15.80
N LYS A 221 -24.12 -18.81 15.41
CA LYS A 221 -24.46 -20.23 15.50
C LYS A 221 -24.30 -20.83 14.12
N ALA A 222 -23.55 -21.93 14.03
CA ALA A 222 -23.21 -22.52 12.74
C ALA A 222 -23.21 -24.03 12.79
N ASP A 223 -23.84 -24.68 11.82
CA ASP A 223 -23.47 -26.02 11.41
C ASP A 223 -22.47 -26.00 10.24
N GLY A 224 -22.15 -27.17 9.70
CA GLY A 224 -21.32 -27.31 8.51
C GLY A 224 -20.32 -28.46 8.64
N HIS A 225 -20.00 -29.11 7.52
CA HIS A 225 -19.08 -30.25 7.50
C HIS A 225 -17.63 -29.83 7.77
N ASP A 226 -17.12 -28.85 7.01
CA ASP A 226 -15.82 -28.20 7.22
C ASP A 226 -15.63 -27.09 6.18
N VAL A 227 -14.62 -26.23 6.35
CA VAL A 227 -14.05 -25.42 5.26
C VAL A 227 -12.76 -26.10 4.81
N TRP A 228 -12.93 -27.15 4.00
CA TRP A 228 -11.85 -28.02 3.53
C TRP A 228 -12.17 -28.62 2.16
N ASP A 229 -11.23 -29.40 1.61
CA ASP A 229 -11.34 -30.02 0.28
C ASP A 229 -11.78 -29.00 -0.77
N THR A 230 -12.76 -29.34 -1.62
CA THR A 230 -13.30 -28.50 -2.71
C THR A 230 -14.65 -27.84 -2.39
N THR A 231 -15.25 -28.12 -1.23
CA THR A 231 -16.61 -27.65 -0.90
C THR A 231 -16.70 -27.24 0.56
N ASP A 232 -17.08 -25.99 0.78
CA ASP A 232 -17.13 -25.39 2.10
C ASP A 232 -18.46 -25.61 2.82
N GLY A 233 -18.43 -25.56 4.15
CA GLY A 233 -19.55 -25.76 5.05
C GLY A 233 -19.38 -24.94 6.33
N PHE A 234 -19.98 -23.75 6.34
CA PHE A 234 -19.87 -22.81 7.46
C PHE A 234 -21.00 -21.78 7.44
N HIS A 235 -21.24 -21.10 8.57
CA HIS A 235 -22.06 -19.90 8.62
C HIS A 235 -21.19 -18.66 8.57
N TYR A 236 -21.62 -17.66 7.81
CA TYR A 236 -20.85 -16.47 7.51
C TYR A 236 -21.63 -15.22 7.91
N ALA A 237 -21.07 -14.40 8.80
CA ALA A 237 -21.49 -13.01 9.00
C ALA A 237 -20.52 -12.12 8.23
N TYR A 238 -20.98 -11.44 7.18
CA TYR A 238 -20.11 -10.79 6.20
C TYR A 238 -20.61 -9.42 5.72
N LYS A 239 -19.67 -8.61 5.23
CA LYS A 239 -19.94 -7.41 4.44
C LYS A 239 -19.44 -7.62 3.01
N PRO A 240 -20.26 -7.30 1.99
CA PRO A 240 -19.75 -7.09 0.64
C PRO A 240 -18.79 -5.91 0.64
N ILE A 241 -17.65 -6.06 0.01
CA ILE A 241 -16.66 -5.00 -0.16
C ILE A 241 -16.32 -4.85 -1.64
N ALA A 242 -15.97 -3.61 -2.02
CA ALA A 242 -15.42 -3.38 -3.35
C ALA A 242 -14.13 -4.18 -3.50
N LYS A 243 -13.89 -4.69 -4.72
CA LYS A 243 -12.62 -5.34 -5.07
C LYS A 243 -11.48 -4.40 -4.70
N SER A 244 -10.66 -4.84 -3.75
CA SER A 244 -9.52 -4.07 -3.28
C SER A 244 -8.26 -4.93 -3.37
N VAL A 245 -7.19 -4.33 -3.87
CA VAL A 245 -5.85 -4.94 -3.82
C VAL A 245 -5.28 -4.95 -2.41
N HIS A 246 -5.89 -4.21 -1.48
CA HIS A 246 -5.46 -4.17 -0.09
C HIS A 246 -6.62 -4.09 0.92
N THR A 247 -6.74 -5.10 1.80
CA THR A 247 -7.75 -5.12 2.88
C THR A 247 -7.19 -5.79 4.12
N GLN A 248 -7.61 -5.37 5.31
CA GLN A 248 -7.31 -6.03 6.57
C GLN A 248 -8.59 -6.22 7.37
N LEU A 249 -8.67 -7.36 8.07
CA LEU A 249 -9.71 -7.64 9.03
C LEU A 249 -9.05 -8.09 10.32
N THR A 250 -9.47 -7.53 11.45
CA THR A 250 -9.04 -7.97 12.78
C THR A 250 -10.25 -8.26 13.64
N ALA A 251 -10.32 -9.43 14.28
CA ALA A 251 -11.40 -9.80 15.18
C ALA A 251 -10.88 -10.54 16.41
N ASN A 252 -11.56 -10.35 17.54
CA ASN A 252 -11.35 -11.17 18.72
C ASN A 252 -12.38 -12.28 18.76
N VAL A 253 -11.92 -13.53 18.71
CA VAL A 253 -12.76 -14.69 19.02
C VAL A 253 -12.79 -14.83 20.53
N ARG A 254 -13.93 -14.57 21.18
CA ARG A 254 -14.06 -14.66 22.64
C ARG A 254 -14.27 -16.09 23.10
N THR A 255 -15.18 -16.79 22.42
CA THR A 255 -15.53 -18.18 22.71
C THR A 255 -15.78 -18.95 21.44
N LEU A 256 -15.51 -20.25 21.48
CA LEU A 256 -15.96 -21.24 20.51
C LEU A 256 -16.35 -22.49 21.29
N GLU A 257 -17.55 -23.00 21.04
CA GLU A 257 -18.02 -24.25 21.62
C GLU A 257 -17.28 -25.46 21.02
N ASP A 258 -16.83 -26.37 21.89
CA ASP A 258 -16.11 -27.60 21.51
C ASP A 258 -17.08 -28.69 21.04
N THR A 259 -17.76 -28.43 19.92
CA THR A 259 -18.61 -29.42 19.24
C THR A 259 -17.80 -30.50 18.55
N HIS A 260 -16.57 -30.16 18.14
CA HIS A 260 -15.61 -31.05 17.54
C HIS A 260 -14.21 -30.44 17.70
N ILE A 261 -13.17 -31.29 17.77
CA ILE A 261 -11.78 -30.85 17.94
C ILE A 261 -11.31 -29.91 16.81
N TRP A 262 -11.99 -29.97 15.67
CA TRP A 262 -11.75 -29.16 14.46
C TRP A 262 -12.89 -28.18 14.15
N ALA A 263 -13.83 -27.97 15.08
CA ALA A 263 -14.73 -26.83 14.97
C ALA A 263 -13.91 -25.54 14.79
N LYS A 264 -14.44 -24.58 14.03
CA LYS A 264 -13.71 -23.38 13.61
C LYS A 264 -14.48 -22.14 13.98
N ALA A 265 -13.77 -21.14 14.46
CA ALA A 265 -14.23 -19.76 14.49
C ALA A 265 -13.09 -18.84 14.05
N GLY A 266 -13.40 -17.80 13.28
CA GLY A 266 -12.39 -16.87 12.84
C GLY A 266 -12.92 -15.88 11.83
N ILE A 267 -12.02 -15.40 10.97
CA ILE A 267 -12.31 -14.40 9.97
C ILE A 267 -11.87 -14.86 8.59
N MET A 268 -12.61 -14.43 7.57
CA MET A 268 -12.45 -14.86 6.19
C MET A 268 -12.53 -13.66 5.24
N PHE A 269 -11.77 -13.75 4.16
CA PHE A 269 -11.96 -13.02 2.91
C PHE A 269 -12.27 -14.03 1.81
N ARG A 270 -13.29 -13.77 0.99
CA ARG A 270 -13.78 -14.70 -0.03
C ARG A 270 -14.36 -13.97 -1.22
N ASP A 271 -14.13 -14.52 -2.40
CA ASP A 271 -14.57 -13.95 -3.67
C ASP A 271 -16.10 -13.98 -3.82
N GLU A 272 -16.69 -15.16 -3.68
CA GLU A 272 -18.12 -15.41 -3.90
C GLU A 272 -18.72 -16.21 -2.74
N LEU A 273 -20.04 -16.19 -2.63
CA LEU A 273 -20.77 -16.95 -1.61
C LEU A 273 -21.09 -18.40 -2.04
N THR A 274 -20.50 -18.88 -3.15
CA THR A 274 -20.62 -20.28 -3.59
C THR A 274 -19.70 -21.18 -2.76
N PRO A 275 -20.00 -22.49 -2.61
CA PRO A 275 -19.24 -23.38 -1.73
C PRO A 275 -17.80 -23.68 -2.17
N ASP A 276 -17.46 -23.40 -3.42
CA ASP A 276 -16.18 -23.72 -4.05
C ASP A 276 -15.29 -22.49 -4.31
N SER A 277 -15.74 -21.30 -3.92
CA SER A 277 -15.06 -20.03 -4.18
C SER A 277 -13.68 -19.92 -3.52
N ALA A 278 -12.79 -19.16 -4.18
CA ALA A 278 -11.48 -18.78 -3.67
C ALA A 278 -11.62 -18.02 -2.35
N HIS A 279 -10.77 -18.35 -1.37
CA HIS A 279 -10.84 -17.76 -0.04
C HIS A 279 -9.50 -17.77 0.66
N ALA A 280 -9.38 -16.91 1.66
CA ALA A 280 -8.37 -17.00 2.70
C ALA A 280 -9.04 -16.78 4.05
N MET A 281 -8.63 -17.53 5.06
CA MET A 281 -9.14 -17.40 6.41
C MET A 281 -8.07 -17.72 7.45
N ILE A 282 -8.21 -17.07 8.61
CA ILE A 282 -7.48 -17.40 9.82
C ILE A 282 -8.52 -17.79 10.88
N VAL A 283 -8.35 -18.98 11.46
CA VAL A 283 -9.30 -19.57 12.40
C VAL A 283 -8.60 -20.10 13.64
N VAL A 284 -9.33 -20.12 14.74
CA VAL A 284 -8.99 -20.86 15.95
C VAL A 284 -9.91 -22.08 16.05
N THR A 285 -9.38 -23.13 16.68
CA THR A 285 -10.09 -24.38 16.98
C THR A 285 -10.09 -24.63 18.49
N PRO A 286 -11.01 -25.45 19.03
CA PRO A 286 -11.05 -25.74 20.46
C PRO A 286 -9.78 -26.44 20.96
N LEU A 287 -9.24 -27.37 20.17
CA LEU A 287 -8.20 -28.31 20.60
C LEU A 287 -7.03 -28.48 19.62
N ARG A 288 -7.04 -27.77 18.48
CA ARG A 288 -6.04 -27.93 17.41
C ARG A 288 -5.23 -26.65 17.14
N GLY A 289 -5.38 -25.60 17.94
CA GLY A 289 -4.62 -24.36 17.75
C GLY A 289 -5.26 -23.41 16.75
N VAL A 290 -4.40 -22.62 16.10
CA VAL A 290 -4.76 -21.69 15.03
C VAL A 290 -4.37 -22.25 13.66
N ALA A 291 -5.18 -21.98 12.65
CA ALA A 291 -4.93 -22.40 11.29
C ALA A 291 -5.18 -21.24 10.33
N PHE A 292 -4.21 -20.99 9.45
CA PHE A 292 -4.38 -20.19 8.25
C PHE A 292 -4.73 -21.17 7.13
N GLN A 293 -5.87 -20.96 6.46
CA GLN A 293 -6.34 -21.82 5.38
C GLN A 293 -6.72 -20.96 4.18
N TRP A 294 -6.48 -21.47 2.98
CA TRP A 294 -6.81 -20.76 1.75
C TRP A 294 -7.20 -21.74 0.64
N ARG A 295 -8.04 -21.26 -0.27
CA ARG A 295 -8.32 -21.89 -1.55
C ARG A 295 -7.81 -20.96 -2.64
N GLN A 296 -6.76 -21.40 -3.34
CA GLN A 296 -6.02 -20.53 -4.27
C GLN A 296 -6.86 -19.99 -5.42
N TRP A 297 -7.79 -20.77 -5.97
CA TRP A 297 -8.78 -20.32 -6.96
C TRP A 297 -10.05 -21.17 -6.82
N LYS A 298 -11.14 -20.74 -7.46
CA LYS A 298 -12.43 -21.44 -7.40
C LYS A 298 -12.30 -22.91 -7.79
N GLY A 299 -12.83 -23.79 -6.95
CA GLY A 299 -12.80 -25.25 -7.12
C GLY A 299 -11.47 -25.94 -6.82
N HIS A 300 -10.38 -25.20 -6.53
CA HIS A 300 -9.10 -25.79 -6.09
C HIS A 300 -9.24 -26.49 -4.74
N ILE A 301 -8.32 -27.36 -4.31
CA ILE A 301 -8.33 -27.88 -2.94
C ILE A 301 -7.91 -26.81 -1.92
N THR A 302 -8.56 -26.78 -0.75
CA THR A 302 -8.15 -25.92 0.37
C THR A 302 -6.82 -26.42 0.95
N GLN A 303 -5.92 -25.49 1.22
CA GLN A 303 -4.61 -25.73 1.84
C GLN A 303 -4.55 -25.09 3.23
N SER A 304 -3.58 -25.48 4.06
CA SER A 304 -3.44 -24.94 5.41
C SER A 304 -2.00 -24.87 5.90
N ILE A 305 -1.73 -23.83 6.68
CA ILE A 305 -0.61 -23.74 7.63
C ILE A 305 -1.21 -23.69 9.03
N GLN A 306 -0.71 -24.54 9.93
CA GLN A 306 -1.27 -24.68 11.29
C GLN A 306 -0.18 -24.52 12.34
N TYR A 307 -0.54 -23.87 13.45
CA TYR A 307 0.26 -23.86 14.66
C TYR A 307 -0.57 -24.39 15.84
N GLY A 308 -0.23 -25.60 16.30
CA GLY A 308 -1.02 -26.35 17.24
C GLY A 308 -0.82 -27.87 17.09
N PRO A 309 -1.34 -28.69 18.03
CA PRO A 309 -2.07 -28.29 19.24
C PRO A 309 -1.13 -27.70 20.31
N VAL A 310 -1.48 -26.53 20.84
CA VAL A 310 -0.78 -25.88 21.97
C VAL A 310 -1.85 -25.42 22.96
N ALA A 311 -1.69 -25.72 24.25
CA ALA A 311 -2.75 -25.60 25.25
C ALA A 311 -3.36 -24.19 25.38
N HIS A 312 -2.58 -23.14 25.10
CA HIS A 312 -3.02 -21.73 25.15
C HIS A 312 -3.44 -21.14 23.81
N LEU A 313 -3.32 -21.85 22.69
CA LEU A 313 -3.80 -21.38 21.39
C LEU A 313 -5.25 -21.83 21.16
N LYS A 314 -6.15 -21.18 21.88
CA LYS A 314 -7.61 -21.38 21.76
C LYS A 314 -8.31 -20.06 22.11
N ALA A 315 -9.61 -19.97 21.88
CA ALA A 315 -10.39 -18.81 22.33
C ALA A 315 -10.26 -18.64 23.87
N PRO A 316 -10.14 -17.40 24.40
CA PRO A 316 -10.15 -16.13 23.66
C PRO A 316 -8.84 -15.84 22.91
N ILE A 317 -8.92 -15.37 21.67
CA ILE A 317 -7.75 -15.02 20.84
C ILE A 317 -8.09 -13.95 19.80
N SER A 318 -7.15 -13.04 19.53
CA SER A 318 -7.26 -12.05 18.45
C SER A 318 -6.62 -12.59 17.18
N LEU A 319 -7.33 -12.45 16.06
CA LEU A 319 -6.91 -12.89 14.75
C LEU A 319 -6.94 -11.71 13.78
N ARG A 320 -5.98 -11.69 12.85
CA ARG A 320 -5.93 -10.70 11.78
C ARG A 320 -5.67 -11.38 10.45
N LEU A 321 -6.39 -10.97 9.42
CA LEU A 321 -6.21 -11.40 8.04
C LEU A 321 -5.93 -10.18 7.19
N GLU A 322 -4.87 -10.24 6.40
CA GLU A 322 -4.46 -9.16 5.51
C GLU A 322 -4.38 -9.68 4.08
N ILE A 323 -5.00 -8.98 3.15
CA ILE A 323 -4.88 -9.22 1.71
C ILE A 323 -4.07 -8.05 1.14
N ARG A 324 -2.98 -8.35 0.41
CA ARG A 324 -2.17 -7.37 -0.35
C ARG A 324 -1.78 -7.99 -1.69
N ASP A 325 -2.23 -7.41 -2.80
CA ASP A 325 -1.87 -7.84 -4.15
C ASP A 325 -2.05 -9.36 -4.35
N ASN A 326 -3.22 -9.89 -3.98
CA ASN A 326 -3.55 -11.32 -3.97
C ASN A 326 -2.75 -12.19 -2.98
N ILE A 327 -1.88 -11.62 -2.16
CA ILE A 327 -1.22 -12.32 -1.06
C ILE A 327 -2.05 -12.17 0.20
N ALA A 328 -2.62 -13.28 0.66
CA ALA A 328 -3.27 -13.37 1.95
C ALA A 328 -2.25 -13.73 3.03
N THR A 329 -2.25 -13.00 4.15
CA THR A 329 -1.39 -13.23 5.31
C THR A 329 -2.25 -13.31 6.57
N GLY A 330 -2.13 -14.43 7.29
CA GLY A 330 -2.85 -14.67 8.55
C GLY A 330 -1.96 -14.43 9.75
N TYR A 331 -2.48 -13.70 10.74
CA TYR A 331 -1.82 -13.40 12.00
C TYR A 331 -2.70 -13.77 13.20
N TYR A 332 -2.06 -14.07 14.31
CA TYR A 332 -2.71 -14.23 15.62
C TYR A 332 -1.95 -13.42 16.67
N TYR A 333 -2.66 -12.88 17.65
CA TYR A 333 -2.04 -12.19 18.76
C TYR A 333 -1.67 -13.18 19.87
N GLN A 334 -0.45 -13.08 20.36
CA GLN A 334 0.03 -13.74 21.57
C GLN A 334 0.64 -12.66 22.44
N GLY A 335 0.56 -12.73 23.78
CA GLY A 335 0.75 -11.58 24.69
C GLY A 335 2.01 -10.69 24.60
N ASP A 336 2.93 -10.93 23.65
CA ASP A 336 4.05 -10.11 23.26
C ASP A 336 3.92 -9.43 21.87
N GLY A 337 2.79 -9.60 21.17
CA GLY A 337 2.48 -8.96 19.89
C GLY A 337 1.81 -9.86 18.85
N TRP A 338 1.56 -9.29 17.67
CA TRP A 338 1.06 -10.02 16.50
C TRP A 338 2.13 -10.98 15.96
N LYS A 339 1.74 -12.24 15.72
CA LYS A 339 2.58 -13.28 15.10
C LYS A 339 2.00 -13.66 13.75
N GLU A 340 2.82 -13.59 12.70
CA GLU A 340 2.46 -14.16 11.40
C GLU A 340 2.39 -15.69 11.53
N LEU A 341 1.26 -16.27 11.14
CA LEU A 341 1.12 -17.73 11.02
C LEU A 341 1.58 -18.22 9.66
N GLY A 342 1.29 -17.44 8.61
CA GLY A 342 1.75 -17.72 7.25
C GLY A 342 1.06 -16.84 6.22
N ARG A 343 1.51 -16.99 4.98
CA ARG A 343 0.97 -16.29 3.82
C ARG A 343 0.85 -17.19 2.61
N ALA A 344 -0.09 -16.89 1.74
CA ALA A 344 -0.31 -17.60 0.49
C ALA A 344 -0.84 -16.65 -0.59
N GLU A 345 -0.55 -16.97 -1.84
CA GLU A 345 -1.19 -16.33 -2.98
C GLU A 345 -2.60 -16.91 -3.18
N VAL A 346 -3.58 -16.05 -3.45
CA VAL A 346 -4.96 -16.39 -3.75
C VAL A 346 -5.40 -15.59 -4.97
N SER A 347 -5.71 -16.30 -6.06
CA SER A 347 -6.17 -15.73 -7.31
C SER A 347 -7.68 -15.46 -7.23
N PHE A 348 -8.06 -14.29 -6.70
CA PHE A 348 -9.44 -13.81 -6.76
C PHE A 348 -9.82 -13.44 -8.20
N ASP A 349 -11.01 -13.84 -8.64
CA ASP A 349 -11.52 -13.63 -9.98
C ASP A 349 -11.83 -12.13 -10.19
N PRO A 350 -11.16 -11.45 -11.14
CA PRO A 350 -11.42 -10.05 -11.41
C PRO A 350 -12.78 -9.80 -12.08
N GLN A 351 -13.48 -10.84 -12.56
CA GLN A 351 -14.81 -10.72 -13.16
C GLN A 351 -15.94 -10.74 -12.11
N VAL A 352 -15.63 -11.12 -10.86
CA VAL A 352 -16.59 -11.05 -9.76
C VAL A 352 -16.65 -9.58 -9.28
N PRO A 353 -17.82 -8.96 -9.17
CA PRO A 353 -17.92 -7.51 -8.93
C PRO A 353 -17.61 -7.08 -7.49
N THR A 354 -17.69 -8.00 -6.53
CA THR A 354 -17.56 -7.71 -5.09
C THR A 354 -16.93 -8.88 -4.35
N ASP A 355 -15.98 -8.61 -3.47
CA ASP A 355 -15.51 -9.58 -2.49
C ASP A 355 -16.36 -9.54 -1.21
N HIS A 356 -16.15 -10.50 -0.34
CA HIS A 356 -16.87 -10.64 0.92
C HIS A 356 -15.89 -10.88 2.05
N MET A 357 -16.04 -10.13 3.14
CA MET A 357 -15.17 -10.25 4.30
C MET A 357 -15.98 -10.29 5.60
N GLY A 358 -15.56 -11.09 6.56
CA GLY A 358 -16.23 -11.15 7.86
C GLY A 358 -15.88 -12.32 8.74
N MET A 359 -16.77 -12.63 9.68
CA MET A 359 -16.61 -13.67 10.70
C MET A 359 -17.27 -14.96 10.28
N ILE A 360 -16.60 -16.08 10.53
CA ILE A 360 -17.09 -17.41 10.20
C ILE A 360 -17.14 -18.31 11.43
N ALA A 361 -18.07 -19.27 11.40
CA ALA A 361 -18.05 -20.41 12.30
C ALA A 361 -18.46 -21.70 11.56
N SER A 362 -17.90 -22.83 11.97
CA SER A 362 -18.28 -24.17 11.50
C SER A 362 -18.15 -25.17 12.64
N SER A 363 -19.18 -25.99 12.84
CA SER A 363 -19.17 -27.01 13.89
C SER A 363 -18.32 -28.22 13.56
N HIS A 364 -17.92 -28.35 12.28
CA HIS A 364 -17.28 -29.53 11.69
C HIS A 364 -18.18 -30.79 11.72
N VAL A 365 -19.45 -30.64 12.08
CA VAL A 365 -20.44 -31.72 12.11
C VAL A 365 -21.75 -31.19 11.55
N GLN A 366 -22.06 -31.56 10.31
CA GLN A 366 -23.27 -31.10 9.62
C GLN A 366 -24.54 -31.40 10.44
N GLY A 367 -25.45 -30.43 10.54
CA GLY A 367 -26.68 -30.54 11.33
C GLY A 367 -26.51 -30.37 12.85
N ILE A 368 -25.29 -30.17 13.36
CA ILE A 368 -25.04 -29.80 14.76
C ILE A 368 -24.54 -28.37 14.82
N LEU A 369 -25.20 -27.50 15.59
CA LEU A 369 -24.77 -26.12 15.78
C LEU A 369 -23.59 -26.05 16.77
N THR A 370 -22.57 -25.29 16.42
CA THR A 370 -21.59 -24.70 17.36
C THR A 370 -21.93 -23.23 17.59
N THR A 371 -21.60 -22.69 18.76
CA THR A 371 -21.71 -21.27 19.05
C THR A 371 -20.33 -20.62 19.17
N ALA A 372 -20.08 -19.59 18.36
CA ALA A 372 -18.90 -18.73 18.45
C ALA A 372 -19.30 -17.29 18.78
N THR A 373 -18.51 -16.61 19.60
CA THR A 373 -18.73 -15.18 19.91
C THR A 373 -17.50 -14.35 19.61
N PHE A 374 -17.73 -13.12 19.13
CA PHE A 374 -16.69 -12.19 18.69
C PHE A 374 -16.91 -10.80 19.27
N ASP A 375 -15.85 -10.01 19.43
CA ASP A 375 -15.95 -8.57 19.74
C ASP A 375 -14.91 -7.72 18.99
N THR A 376 -15.08 -6.40 19.09
CA THR A 376 -14.27 -5.36 18.44
C THR A 376 -13.19 -4.76 19.33
N LYS A 377 -12.96 -5.26 20.55
CA LYS A 377 -11.97 -4.66 21.46
C LYS A 377 -10.55 -5.04 21.03
N LEU A 378 -10.03 -4.41 19.98
CA LEU A 378 -8.67 -4.63 19.52
C LEU A 378 -7.68 -4.60 20.69
N VAL A 379 -6.90 -5.67 20.85
CA VAL A 379 -5.87 -5.77 21.87
C VAL A 379 -4.54 -5.43 21.20
N GLY A 380 -3.90 -4.35 21.64
CA GLY A 380 -2.52 -4.00 21.26
C GLY A 380 -2.37 -3.32 19.90
N ASP A 381 -3.10 -2.22 19.68
CA ASP A 381 -2.78 -1.23 18.65
C ASP A 381 -1.57 -0.37 19.03
#